data_AF-A0AAW7CWS1-F1
#
_entry.id   AF-A0AAW7CWS1-F1
#
_cell.length_a   1.000
_cell.length_b   1.000
_cell.length_c   1.000
_cell.angle_alpha   90.00
_cell.angle_beta   90.00
_cell.angle_gamma   90.00
#
_symmetry.space_group_name_H-M   'P 1'
#
loop_
_entity.id
_entity.type
_entity.pdbx_description
1 polymer ?
#
loop_
_entity_poly.entity_id
_entity_poly.type
_entity_poly.pdbx_seq_one_letter_code
_entity_poly.pdbx_strand_id
1 'polypeptide(L)'
;MTTNHNSHHTRKDGFSVPEGYFDTVEQRLFERLNGNVQLRQTDKRIRQLTPFKKLIAVAAVITLLLGIGLVVKQQKATTLSHETIENYLEYNSSYTLSNEFIQAFDEQDLQEMEQAIQVNQKEINEYVQTNIDLDYYLNY
;
A
#
# COMPACT_ATOMS: atom_id res chain seq x y z
N MET A 1 17.08 -94.30 -10.51
CA MET A 1 15.61 -94.27 -10.67
C MET A 1 15.05 -93.22 -9.74
N THR A 2 14.54 -92.13 -10.28
CA THR A 2 13.84 -91.07 -9.55
C THR A 2 12.35 -91.40 -9.50
N THR A 3 11.70 -91.27 -8.35
CA THR A 3 10.31 -90.79 -8.25
C THR A 3 10.11 -90.05 -6.92
N ASN A 4 9.40 -88.94 -7.04
CA ASN A 4 9.09 -87.90 -6.09
C ASN A 4 7.89 -88.30 -5.21
N HIS A 5 7.93 -88.05 -3.90
CA HIS A 5 6.70 -87.91 -3.12
C HIS A 5 6.78 -86.68 -2.20
N ASN A 6 6.05 -85.66 -2.63
CA ASN A 6 5.85 -84.35 -2.03
C ASN A 6 4.89 -84.49 -0.83
N SER A 7 5.33 -84.12 0.38
CA SER A 7 4.48 -84.13 1.58
C SER A 7 3.52 -82.92 1.58
N HIS A 8 2.25 -83.20 1.36
CA HIS A 8 1.14 -82.24 1.46
C HIS A 8 0.95 -81.74 2.91
N HIS A 9 1.40 -80.52 3.22
CA HIS A 9 0.78 -79.74 4.28
C HIS A 9 -0.24 -78.78 3.66
N THR A 10 -1.50 -79.12 3.89
CA THR A 10 -2.68 -78.37 3.48
C THR A 10 -2.64 -76.95 4.05
N ARG A 11 -2.64 -75.95 3.17
CA ARG A 11 -2.89 -74.56 3.56
C ARG A 11 -4.36 -74.49 3.97
N LYS A 12 -4.65 -74.33 5.26
CA LYS A 12 -5.98 -73.91 5.68
C LYS A 12 -6.09 -72.43 5.33
N ASP A 13 -6.78 -72.12 4.25
CA ASP A 13 -7.06 -70.75 3.84
C ASP A 13 -7.66 -69.99 5.03
N GLY A 14 -6.97 -68.93 5.47
CA GLY A 14 -7.30 -68.16 6.67
C GLY A 14 -8.58 -67.32 6.56
N PHE A 15 -9.45 -67.64 5.61
CA PHE A 15 -10.66 -66.91 5.26
C PHE A 15 -11.89 -67.81 5.23
N SER A 16 -11.91 -68.87 6.04
CA SER A 16 -13.14 -69.65 6.24
C SER A 16 -14.01 -69.01 7.32
N VAL A 17 -15.25 -68.70 6.97
CA VAL A 17 -16.22 -68.13 7.91
C VAL A 17 -16.70 -69.24 8.87
N PRO A 18 -16.87 -68.97 10.17
CA PRO A 18 -17.40 -69.95 11.11
C PRO A 18 -18.77 -70.50 10.69
N GLU A 19 -19.01 -71.79 10.95
CA GLU A 19 -20.31 -72.41 10.75
C GLU A 19 -21.39 -71.66 11.55
N GLY A 20 -22.50 -71.32 10.89
CA GLY A 20 -23.61 -70.56 11.49
C GLY A 20 -23.37 -69.06 11.72
N TYR A 21 -22.29 -68.48 11.19
CA TYR A 21 -22.02 -67.03 11.30
C TYR A 21 -23.19 -66.18 10.75
N PHE A 22 -23.67 -66.52 9.56
CA PHE A 22 -24.74 -65.77 8.89
C PHE A 22 -26.12 -66.03 9.50
N ASP A 23 -26.31 -67.12 10.23
CA ASP A 23 -27.59 -67.41 10.89
C ASP A 23 -27.84 -66.48 12.09
N THR A 24 -26.76 -66.06 12.76
CA THR A 24 -26.85 -65.21 13.96
C THR A 24 -26.57 -63.73 13.69
N VAL A 25 -26.08 -63.38 12.49
CA VAL A 25 -25.71 -62.00 12.16
C VAL A 25 -26.92 -61.07 12.13
N GLU A 26 -28.04 -61.54 11.58
CA GLU A 26 -29.29 -60.78 11.50
C GLU A 26 -29.85 -60.51 12.91
N GLN A 27 -29.91 -61.54 13.75
CA GLN A 27 -30.38 -61.40 15.13
C GLN A 27 -29.50 -60.43 15.93
N ARG A 28 -28.17 -60.52 15.81
CA ARG A 28 -27.24 -59.59 16.48
C ARG A 28 -27.37 -58.15 15.98
N LEU A 29 -27.69 -57.97 14.70
CA LEU A 29 -27.95 -56.64 14.13
C LEU A 29 -29.22 -56.05 14.71
N PHE A 30 -30.33 -56.80 14.68
CA PHE A 30 -31.60 -56.34 15.24
C PHE A 30 -31.54 -56.13 16.76
N GLU A 31 -30.80 -56.95 17.50
CA GLU A 31 -30.60 -56.77 18.94
C GLU A 31 -29.83 -55.48 19.27
N ARG A 32 -28.88 -55.07 18.40
CA ARG A 32 -28.19 -53.77 18.51
C ARG A 32 -29.04 -52.59 18.05
N LEU A 33 -30.02 -52.80 17.19
CA LEU A 33 -30.93 -51.75 16.74
C LEU A 33 -32.10 -51.54 17.72
N ASN A 34 -32.61 -52.64 18.30
CA ASN A 34 -33.76 -52.65 19.21
C ASN A 34 -33.34 -52.51 20.69
N GLY A 35 -32.17 -53.02 21.06
CA GLY A 35 -31.57 -52.76 22.36
C GLY A 35 -31.01 -51.35 22.34
N ASN A 36 -31.49 -50.50 23.24
CA ASN A 36 -31.04 -49.13 23.43
C ASN A 36 -29.51 -49.04 23.43
N VAL A 37 -28.91 -48.85 22.25
CA VAL A 37 -27.56 -48.34 22.13
C VAL A 37 -27.68 -46.94 22.66
N GLN A 38 -27.49 -46.82 23.97
CA GLN A 38 -27.10 -45.58 24.60
C GLN A 38 -25.77 -45.24 23.96
N LEU A 39 -25.84 -44.59 22.79
CA LEU A 39 -24.78 -43.78 22.26
C LEU A 39 -24.31 -43.01 23.48
N ARG A 40 -23.07 -43.24 23.92
CA ARG A 40 -22.46 -42.43 24.96
C ARG A 40 -22.56 -41.00 24.47
N GLN A 41 -23.63 -40.31 24.86
CA GLN A 41 -23.77 -38.89 24.71
C GLN A 41 -22.77 -38.35 25.71
N THR A 42 -21.53 -38.26 25.24
CA THR A 42 -20.60 -37.34 25.87
C THR A 42 -21.28 -36.00 25.71
N ASP A 43 -21.81 -35.48 26.82
CA ASP A 43 -22.32 -34.12 26.93
C ASP A 43 -21.15 -33.16 26.71
N LYS A 44 -20.64 -33.10 25.47
CA LYS A 44 -19.70 -32.08 25.07
C LYS A 44 -20.56 -30.85 24.85
N ARG A 45 -20.71 -30.03 25.90
CA ARG A 45 -21.28 -28.69 25.84
C ARG A 45 -20.61 -27.92 24.70
N ILE A 46 -21.25 -27.92 23.54
CA ILE A 46 -20.85 -27.11 22.40
C ILE A 46 -21.28 -25.69 22.73
N ARG A 47 -20.32 -24.87 23.19
CA ARG A 47 -20.51 -23.44 23.38
C ARG A 47 -20.70 -22.82 22.01
N GLN A 48 -21.93 -22.44 21.70
CA GLN A 48 -22.24 -21.72 20.47
C GLN A 48 -21.56 -20.34 20.56
N LEU A 49 -20.63 -20.08 19.63
CA LEU A 49 -20.03 -18.76 19.46
C LEU A 49 -21.11 -17.85 18.87
N THR A 50 -21.68 -16.98 19.69
CA THR A 50 -22.59 -15.95 19.20
C THR A 50 -21.82 -15.03 18.24
N PRO A 51 -22.31 -14.79 17.01
CA PRO A 51 -21.60 -13.97 16.05
C PRO A 51 -21.70 -12.49 16.47
N PHE A 52 -20.63 -11.94 17.05
CA PHE A 52 -20.51 -10.53 17.46
C PHE A 52 -20.38 -9.55 16.27
N LYS A 53 -21.12 -9.78 15.17
CA LYS A 53 -21.04 -8.98 13.94
C LYS A 53 -21.29 -7.48 14.19
N LYS A 54 -22.13 -7.15 15.18
CA LYS A 54 -22.40 -5.76 15.58
C LYS A 54 -21.18 -5.05 16.20
N LEU A 55 -20.32 -5.77 16.94
CA LEU A 55 -19.11 -5.18 17.53
C LEU A 55 -18.02 -4.94 16.47
N ILE A 56 -17.93 -5.80 15.46
CA ILE A 56 -16.98 -5.66 14.35
C ILE A 56 -17.31 -4.41 13.51
N ALA A 57 -18.61 -4.14 13.28
CA ALA A 57 -19.04 -2.95 12.54
C ALA A 57 -18.62 -1.65 13.26
N VAL A 58 -18.77 -1.57 14.59
CA VAL A 58 -18.36 -0.39 15.37
C VAL A 58 -16.85 -0.20 15.32
N ALA A 59 -16.07 -1.28 15.47
CA ALA A 59 -14.61 -1.21 15.37
C ALA A 59 -14.16 -0.71 13.98
N ALA A 60 -14.79 -1.17 12.90
CA ALA A 60 -14.48 -0.74 11.54
C ALA A 60 -14.76 0.75 11.30
N VAL A 61 -15.84 1.28 11.88
CA VAL A 61 -16.15 2.73 11.80
C VAL A 61 -15.11 3.54 12.57
N ILE A 62 -14.72 3.10 13.75
CA ILE A 62 -13.70 3.78 14.56
C ILE A 62 -12.34 3.76 13.86
N THR A 63 -11.91 2.63 13.29
CA THR A 63 -10.64 2.54 12.56
C THR A 63 -10.65 3.35 11.28
N LEU A 64 -11.78 3.42 10.56
CA LEU A 64 -11.94 4.26 9.37
C LEU A 64 -11.83 5.74 9.72
N LEU A 65 -12.53 6.19 10.78
CA LEU A 65 -12.48 7.58 11.24
C LEU A 65 -11.07 7.98 11.71
N LEU A 66 -10.40 7.12 12.47
CA LEU A 66 -9.02 7.36 12.90
C LEU A 66 -8.04 7.34 11.72
N GLY A 67 -8.20 6.40 10.78
CA GLY A 67 -7.35 6.26 9.61
C GLY A 67 -7.44 7.48 8.68
N ILE A 68 -8.66 7.94 8.37
CA ILE A 68 -8.86 9.15 7.55
C ILE A 68 -8.29 10.38 8.25
N GLY A 69 -8.51 10.54 9.55
CA GLY A 69 -7.98 11.67 10.32
C GLY A 69 -6.44 11.74 10.34
N LEU A 70 -5.76 10.59 10.36
CA LEU A 70 -4.30 10.53 10.29
C LEU A 70 -3.75 10.81 8.89
N VAL A 71 -4.45 10.38 7.83
CA VAL A 71 -4.04 10.64 6.44
C VAL A 71 -4.16 12.12 6.08
N VAL A 72 -5.23 12.79 6.53
CA VAL A 72 -5.44 14.22 6.24
C VAL A 72 -4.39 15.10 6.96
N LYS A 73 -3.90 14.70 8.13
CA LYS A 73 -2.84 15.43 8.85
C LYS A 73 -1.44 15.30 8.23
N GLN A 74 -1.24 14.40 7.27
CA GLN A 74 0.04 14.22 6.58
C GLN A 74 0.19 15.04 5.30
N GLN A 75 -0.72 15.97 5.02
CA GLN A 75 -0.53 16.93 3.95
C GLN A 75 0.47 18.00 4.40
N LYS A 76 1.77 17.70 4.27
CA LYS A 76 2.78 18.75 4.24
C LYS A 76 2.51 19.59 3.00
N ALA A 77 2.22 20.88 3.17
CA ALA A 77 2.23 21.82 2.08
C ALA A 77 3.59 21.71 1.37
N THR A 78 3.58 21.48 0.06
CA THR A 78 4.77 21.61 -0.76
C THR A 78 5.16 23.07 -0.73
N THR A 79 6.09 23.42 0.16
CA THR A 79 6.71 24.75 0.13
C THR A 79 7.58 24.79 -1.10
N LEU A 80 7.27 25.68 -2.03
CA LEU A 80 8.09 25.89 -3.21
C LEU A 80 9.45 26.43 -2.74
N SER A 81 10.53 25.69 -3.00
CA SER A 81 11.87 26.13 -2.61
C SER A 81 12.33 27.24 -3.54
N HIS A 82 13.14 28.16 -3.01
CA HIS A 82 13.73 29.25 -3.81
C HIS A 82 14.51 28.72 -5.02
N GLU A 83 15.33 27.68 -4.81
CA GLU A 83 16.07 26.98 -5.86
C GLU A 83 15.15 26.43 -6.98
N THR A 84 13.96 25.93 -6.64
CA THR A 84 13.01 25.46 -7.66
C THR A 84 12.46 26.63 -8.49
N ILE A 85 12.20 27.77 -7.84
CA ILE A 85 11.70 28.98 -8.52
C ILE A 85 12.77 29.55 -9.45
N GLU A 86 14.01 29.66 -8.98
CA GLU A 86 15.14 30.13 -9.78
C GLU A 86 15.35 29.26 -11.02
N ASN A 87 15.43 27.94 -10.85
CA ASN A 87 15.58 27.00 -11.95
C ASN A 87 14.42 27.09 -12.97
N TYR A 88 13.19 27.31 -12.49
CA TYR A 88 12.04 27.47 -13.36
C TYR A 88 12.10 28.78 -14.17
N LEU A 89 12.49 29.89 -13.54
CA LEU A 89 12.60 31.20 -14.19
C LEU A 89 13.76 31.23 -15.19
N GLU A 90 14.89 30.57 -14.88
CA GLU A 90 16.03 30.45 -15.78
C GLU A 90 15.66 29.69 -17.07
N TYR A 91 14.96 28.57 -16.93
CA TYR A 91 14.51 27.78 -18.08
C TYR A 91 13.40 28.49 -18.88
N ASN A 92 12.56 29.30 -18.22
CA ASN A 92 11.41 29.95 -18.81
C ASN A 92 11.57 31.47 -18.89
N SER A 93 12.71 31.95 -19.41
CA SER A 93 13.07 33.38 -19.51
C SER A 93 12.09 34.26 -20.31
N SER A 94 11.17 33.67 -21.08
CA SER A 94 10.10 34.42 -21.73
C SER A 94 9.09 35.02 -20.75
N TYR A 95 8.93 34.44 -19.56
CA TYR A 95 8.00 34.93 -18.54
C TYR A 95 8.61 36.08 -17.70
N THR A 96 9.93 36.09 -17.48
CA THR A 96 10.63 37.15 -16.74
C THR A 96 10.64 38.49 -17.48
N LEU A 97 10.44 38.47 -18.80
CA LEU A 97 10.32 39.68 -19.64
C LEU A 97 8.87 40.11 -19.88
N SER A 98 7.91 39.52 -19.16
CA SER A 98 6.49 39.87 -19.31
C SER A 98 6.17 41.18 -18.58
N ASN A 99 5.20 41.94 -19.12
CA ASN A 99 4.71 43.16 -18.48
C ASN A 99 4.10 42.91 -17.10
N GLU A 100 3.55 41.71 -16.87
CA GLU A 100 3.04 41.30 -15.56
C GLU A 100 4.16 41.17 -14.54
N PHE A 101 5.29 40.59 -14.93
CA PHE A 101 6.48 40.49 -14.08
C PHE A 101 7.06 41.86 -13.73
N ILE A 102 7.12 42.79 -14.69
CA ILE A 102 7.58 44.17 -14.45
C ILE A 102 6.64 44.90 -13.48
N GLN A 103 5.32 44.69 -13.59
CA GLN A 103 4.33 45.30 -12.70
C GLN A 103 4.25 44.63 -11.32
N ALA A 104 4.84 43.46 -11.15
CA ALA A 104 4.86 42.75 -9.87
C ALA A 104 5.85 43.36 -8.88
N PHE A 105 6.83 44.13 -9.36
CA PHE A 105 7.76 44.89 -8.52
C PHE A 105 7.08 46.15 -7.98
N ASP A 106 7.18 46.37 -6.67
CA ASP A 106 6.75 47.61 -6.05
C ASP A 106 7.92 48.60 -5.84
N GLU A 107 7.61 49.80 -5.34
CA GLU A 107 8.61 50.84 -5.14
C GLU A 107 9.69 50.44 -4.12
N GLN A 108 9.34 49.61 -3.14
CA GLN A 108 10.29 49.12 -2.14
C GLN A 108 11.25 48.11 -2.77
N ASP A 109 10.74 47.18 -3.57
CA ASP A 109 11.56 46.21 -4.29
C ASP A 109 12.60 46.90 -5.19
N LEU A 110 12.18 47.96 -5.88
CA LEU A 110 13.07 48.76 -6.74
C LEU A 110 14.16 49.46 -5.94
N GLN A 111 13.83 50.03 -4.77
CA GLN A 111 14.81 50.68 -3.89
C GLN A 111 15.85 49.67 -3.34
N GLU A 112 15.43 48.46 -3.01
CA GLU A 112 16.34 47.39 -2.57
C GLU A 112 17.28 46.96 -3.71
N MET A 113 16.78 46.85 -4.94
CA MET A 113 17.59 46.56 -6.12
C MET A 113 18.59 47.69 -6.42
N GLU A 114 18.18 48.96 -6.34
CA GLU A 114 19.06 50.11 -6.54
C GLU A 114 20.22 50.11 -5.53
N GLN A 115 19.98 49.72 -4.28
CA GLN A 115 21.03 49.61 -3.26
C GLN A 115 21.99 48.44 -3.51
N ALA A 116 21.49 47.35 -4.10
CA ALA A 116 22.30 46.19 -4.46
C ALA A 116 23.21 46.45 -5.68
N ILE A 117 22.82 47.37 -6.57
CA ILE A 117 23.65 47.79 -7.69
C ILE A 117 24.77 48.70 -7.18
N GLN A 118 25.99 48.16 -7.10
CA GLN A 118 27.18 48.97 -6.88
C GLN A 118 27.49 49.77 -8.16
N VAL A 119 27.06 51.02 -8.19
CA VAL A 119 27.29 51.91 -9.33
C VAL A 119 28.78 52.28 -9.42
N ASN A 120 29.48 51.67 -10.37
CA ASN A 120 30.87 52.01 -10.67
C ASN A 120 30.95 53.11 -11.73
N GLN A 121 31.45 54.29 -11.33
CA GLN A 121 31.59 55.45 -12.23
C GLN A 121 32.45 55.16 -13.47
N LYS A 122 33.42 54.24 -13.34
CA LYS A 122 34.28 53.84 -14.46
C LYS A 122 33.51 53.04 -15.51
N GLU A 123 32.65 52.11 -15.06
CA GLU A 123 31.82 51.28 -15.95
C GLU A 123 30.76 52.12 -16.66
N ILE A 124 30.16 53.11 -15.97
CA ILE A 124 29.25 54.07 -16.60
C ILE A 124 29.97 54.85 -17.70
N ASN A 125 31.13 55.42 -17.39
CA ASN A 125 31.88 56.22 -18.38
C ASN A 125 32.27 55.39 -19.60
N GLU A 126 32.67 54.14 -19.40
CA GLU A 126 33.02 53.23 -20.49
C GLU A 126 31.79 52.84 -21.34
N TYR A 127 30.64 52.55 -20.70
CA TYR A 127 29.39 52.29 -21.42
C TYR A 127 28.95 53.48 -22.27
N VAL A 128 28.96 54.69 -21.69
CA VAL A 128 28.58 55.93 -22.37
C VAL A 128 29.52 56.21 -23.54
N GLN A 129 30.83 56.12 -23.35
CA GLN A 129 31.80 56.37 -24.43
C GLN A 129 31.75 55.32 -25.54
N THR A 130 31.40 54.07 -25.22
CA THR A 130 31.42 52.97 -26.20
C THR A 130 30.11 52.84 -26.96
N ASN A 131 28.97 53.09 -26.30
CA ASN A 131 27.65 52.81 -26.87
C ASN A 131 26.83 54.06 -27.18
N ILE A 132 27.23 55.23 -26.68
CA ILE A 132 26.55 56.50 -26.95
C ILE A 132 27.49 57.39 -27.75
N ASP A 133 27.07 57.72 -28.97
CA ASP A 133 27.82 58.64 -29.83
C ASP A 133 27.60 60.09 -29.35
N LEU A 134 28.46 60.53 -28.44
CA LEU A 134 28.38 61.85 -27.82
C LEU A 134 28.60 62.97 -28.84
N ASP A 135 29.34 62.71 -29.92
CA ASP A 135 29.62 63.70 -30.96
C ASP A 135 28.34 64.12 -31.70
N TYR A 136 27.37 63.22 -31.83
CA TYR A 136 26.06 63.53 -32.41
C TYR A 136 25.24 64.50 -31.55
N TYR A 137 25.36 64.42 -30.22
CA TYR A 137 24.57 65.21 -29.27
C TYR A 137 25.23 66.52 -28.84
N LEU A 138 26.57 66.60 -28.90
CA LEU A 138 27.32 67.80 -28.52
C LEU A 138 27.46 68.82 -29.67
N ASN A 139 27.01 68.47 -30.87
CA ASN A 139 27.16 69.29 -32.08
C ASN A 139 25.86 70.02 -32.49
N TYR A 140 25.00 70.32 -31.51
CA TYR A 140 23.84 71.21 -31.65
C TYR A 140 23.88 72.34 -30.62
#